data_AF-A0A359FVA9-F1
#
_entry.id   AF-A0A359FVA9-F1
#
_cell.length_a   1.000
_cell.length_b   1.000
_cell.length_c   1.000
_cell.angle_alpha   90.00
_cell.angle_beta   90.00
_cell.angle_gamma   90.00
#
_symmetry.space_group_name_H-M   'P 1'
#
loop_
_entity.id
_entity.type
_entity.pdbx_description
1 polymer ?
#
loop_
_entity_poly.entity_id
_entity_poly.type
_entity_poly.pdbx_seq_one_letter_code
_entity_poly.pdbx_strand_id
1 'polypeptide(L)'
;MFLAANMTAQVGKPFIHDPSTIVECDGKYYTFGTGGGGLISEDGWTWNGGAVRPGRGAAPDALKIGDRYLVVYGATGGGLGGGHNGKILTMWNKTLDPKSPDFEYSEPILVAQSDGIEDNDAIDPGLLLDPTDGRLWCSYGTYFG
;
A
#
# COMPACT_ATOMS: atom_id res chain seq x y z
N MET A 1 12.24 -30.50 -20.75
CA MET A 1 12.28 -31.00 -19.36
C MET A 1 11.56 -29.98 -18.50
N PHE A 2 10.30 -30.24 -18.12
CA PHE A 2 9.59 -29.42 -17.14
C PHE A 2 9.97 -29.95 -15.76
N LEU A 3 10.65 -29.15 -14.94
CA LEU A 3 10.74 -29.43 -13.51
C LEU A 3 9.36 -29.15 -12.91
N ALA A 4 8.71 -30.20 -12.40
CA ALA A 4 7.63 -30.02 -11.45
C ALA A 4 8.24 -29.46 -10.16
N ALA A 5 8.05 -28.16 -9.92
CA ALA A 5 8.37 -27.57 -8.62
C ALA A 5 7.21 -27.88 -7.66
N ASN A 6 7.54 -28.34 -6.45
CA ASN A 6 6.56 -28.36 -5.38
C ASN A 6 6.19 -26.90 -5.08
N MET A 7 4.98 -26.48 -5.45
CA MET A 7 4.44 -25.21 -5.00
C MET A 7 3.99 -25.40 -3.56
N THR A 8 4.66 -24.72 -2.64
CA THR A 8 4.14 -24.52 -1.29
C THR A 8 2.91 -23.61 -1.37
N ALA A 9 2.06 -23.56 -0.34
CA ALA A 9 1.07 -22.49 -0.13
C ALA A 9 1.72 -21.39 0.71
N GLN A 10 1.34 -20.11 0.58
CA GLN A 10 1.96 -19.04 1.38
C GLN A 10 1.86 -19.40 2.87
N VAL A 11 2.95 -19.22 3.62
CA VAL A 11 3.05 -19.65 5.03
C VAL A 11 3.44 -18.49 5.94
N GLY A 12 3.41 -18.74 7.26
CA GLY A 12 3.72 -17.75 8.29
C GLY A 12 2.47 -17.24 8.99
N LYS A 13 2.36 -15.90 9.15
CA LYS A 13 1.21 -15.21 9.75
C LYS A 13 0.63 -14.18 8.78
N PRO A 14 0.11 -14.59 7.61
CA PRO A 14 -0.28 -13.69 6.52
C PRO A 14 -1.64 -13.01 6.74
N PHE A 15 -2.06 -12.80 8.00
CA PHE A 15 -3.34 -12.20 8.31
C PHE A 15 -3.29 -10.69 8.05
N ILE A 16 -3.84 -10.28 6.90
CA ILE A 16 -3.87 -8.89 6.45
C ILE A 16 -5.19 -8.63 5.71
N HIS A 17 -5.69 -7.40 5.79
CA HIS A 17 -6.86 -6.92 5.06
C HIS A 17 -6.42 -5.81 4.10
N ASP A 18 -6.94 -5.83 2.88
CA ASP A 18 -6.55 -4.95 1.76
C ASP A 18 -5.02 -4.79 1.62
N PRO A 19 -4.28 -5.87 1.34
CA PRO A 19 -2.84 -5.78 1.15
C PRO A 19 -2.49 -4.91 -0.07
N SER A 20 -1.50 -4.03 0.09
CA SER A 20 -0.89 -3.27 -1.00
C SER A 20 -0.24 -4.19 -2.02
N THR A 21 0.11 -3.62 -3.18
CA THR A 21 1.14 -4.20 -4.06
C THR A 21 2.36 -4.60 -3.23
N ILE A 22 2.92 -5.78 -3.51
CA ILE A 22 4.16 -6.24 -2.88
C ILE A 22 5.33 -5.45 -3.47
N VAL A 23 6.13 -4.84 -2.60
CA VAL A 23 7.30 -4.05 -2.99
C VAL A 23 8.57 -4.69 -2.45
N GLU A 24 9.58 -4.80 -3.31
CA GLU A 24 10.92 -5.26 -2.93
C GLU A 24 11.77 -4.09 -2.40
N CYS A 25 12.45 -4.32 -1.28
CA CYS A 25 13.42 -3.41 -0.67
C CYS A 25 14.56 -4.24 -0.07
N ASP A 26 15.77 -4.05 -0.59
CA ASP A 26 17.02 -4.66 -0.12
C ASP A 26 16.94 -6.19 0.05
N GLY A 27 16.35 -6.87 -0.94
CA GLY A 27 16.21 -8.32 -1.00
C GLY A 27 15.05 -8.88 -0.18
N LYS A 28 14.23 -8.03 0.45
CA LYS A 28 13.02 -8.40 1.19
C LYS A 28 11.77 -7.85 0.51
N TYR A 29 10.63 -8.48 0.78
CA TYR A 29 9.33 -8.13 0.22
C TYR A 29 8.43 -7.56 1.30
N TYR A 30 7.70 -6.52 0.96
CA TYR A 30 6.84 -5.76 1.88
C TYR A 30 5.44 -5.62 1.29
N THR A 31 4.41 -5.78 2.12
CA THR A 31 3.03 -5.37 1.79
C THR A 31 2.41 -4.73 3.03
N PHE A 32 1.57 -3.72 2.82
CA PHE A 32 0.90 -2.98 3.89
C PHE A 32 -0.58 -3.27 3.87
N GLY A 33 -1.26 -3.18 5.01
CA GLY A 33 -2.69 -3.45 5.10
C GLY A 33 -3.48 -2.34 5.78
N THR A 34 -4.80 -2.49 5.74
CA THR A 34 -5.76 -1.67 6.48
C THR A 34 -5.46 -1.70 7.99
N GLY A 35 -5.63 -0.55 8.64
CA GLY A 35 -5.36 -0.32 10.06
C GLY A 35 -3.94 0.20 10.36
N GLY A 36 -2.97 -0.08 9.47
CA GLY A 36 -1.57 0.31 9.61
C GLY A 36 -0.60 -0.87 9.68
N GLY A 37 0.69 -0.60 9.51
CA GLY A 37 1.73 -1.63 9.44
C GLY A 37 1.59 -2.54 8.23
N GLY A 38 2.23 -3.71 8.29
CA GLY A 38 2.24 -4.68 7.21
C GLY A 38 3.08 -5.92 7.49
N LEU A 39 3.30 -6.68 6.43
CA LEU A 39 4.03 -7.93 6.43
C LEU A 39 5.37 -7.77 5.70
N ILE A 40 6.38 -8.49 6.19
CA ILE A 40 7.70 -8.64 5.57
C ILE A 40 7.89 -10.12 5.22
N SER A 41 8.50 -10.38 4.08
CA SER A 41 8.98 -11.70 3.70
C SER A 41 10.42 -11.60 3.19
N GLU A 42 11.29 -12.52 3.59
CA GLU A 42 12.67 -12.60 3.10
C GLU A 42 12.80 -13.46 1.83
N ASP A 43 11.77 -14.26 1.53
CA ASP A 43 11.78 -15.28 0.47
C ASP A 43 10.60 -15.13 -0.52
N GLY A 44 9.69 -14.18 -0.26
CA GLY A 44 8.44 -14.00 -1.02
C GLY A 44 7.35 -15.00 -0.66
N TRP A 45 7.57 -15.88 0.32
CA TRP A 45 6.72 -17.03 0.62
C TRP A 45 6.27 -17.11 2.08
N THR A 46 7.20 -16.86 3.00
CA THR A 46 7.00 -16.83 4.44
C THR A 46 6.78 -15.41 4.89
N TRP A 47 5.56 -15.09 5.32
CA TRP A 47 5.17 -13.73 5.68
C TRP A 47 5.01 -13.56 7.18
N ASN A 48 5.62 -12.52 7.73
CA ASN A 48 5.52 -12.17 9.15
C ASN A 48 5.25 -10.69 9.31
N GLY A 49 4.58 -10.31 10.40
CA GLY A 49 4.43 -8.89 10.75
C GLY A 49 5.78 -8.22 11.00
N GLY A 50 5.81 -6.91 10.82
CA GLY A 50 7.00 -6.10 11.11
C GLY A 50 7.19 -4.92 10.17
N ALA A 51 6.50 -4.90 9.02
CA ALA A 51 6.52 -3.72 8.17
C ALA A 51 5.76 -2.60 8.89
N VAL A 52 6.33 -1.40 8.88
CA VAL A 52 5.77 -0.24 9.58
C VAL A 52 5.26 0.74 8.55
N ARG A 53 4.01 1.16 8.70
CA ARG A 53 3.35 2.21 7.91
C ARG A 53 2.49 3.07 8.84
N PRO A 54 2.82 4.36 9.03
CA PRO A 54 2.05 5.28 9.87
C PRO A 54 0.77 5.75 9.17
N GLY A 55 -0.05 6.56 9.85
CA GLY A 55 -1.26 7.17 9.28
C GLY A 55 -2.56 6.46 9.64
N ARG A 56 -2.53 5.16 9.97
CA ARG A 56 -3.75 4.31 10.14
C ARG A 56 -4.68 4.49 8.90
N GLY A 57 -5.86 3.90 8.81
CA GLY A 57 -6.70 3.99 7.58
C GLY A 57 -6.65 2.75 6.69
N ALA A 58 -7.17 2.85 5.47
CA ALA A 58 -7.62 1.72 4.65
C ALA A 58 -6.87 1.57 3.32
N ALA A 59 -6.88 0.33 2.82
CA ALA A 59 -6.49 -0.09 1.47
C ALA A 59 -5.24 0.62 0.94
N PRO A 60 -4.09 0.49 1.61
CA PRO A 60 -2.87 1.10 1.13
C PRO A 60 -2.44 0.47 -0.20
N ASP A 61 -1.74 1.25 -1.01
CA ASP A 61 -0.92 0.74 -2.10
C ASP A 61 0.50 1.32 -2.02
N ALA A 62 1.48 0.65 -2.62
CA ALA A 62 2.88 1.05 -2.54
C ALA A 62 3.64 0.79 -3.84
N LEU A 63 4.54 1.70 -4.18
CA LEU A 63 5.36 1.62 -5.38
C LEU A 63 6.77 2.18 -5.12
N LYS A 64 7.79 1.52 -5.67
CA LYS A 64 9.14 2.08 -5.75
C LYS A 64 9.25 3.01 -6.95
N ILE A 65 9.67 4.25 -6.71
CA ILE A 65 9.91 5.25 -7.75
C ILE A 65 11.32 5.80 -7.56
N GLY A 66 12.22 5.45 -8.48
CA GLY A 66 13.64 5.74 -8.34
C GLY A 66 14.25 5.06 -7.11
N ASP A 67 14.82 5.87 -6.22
CA ASP A 67 15.49 5.45 -4.98
C ASP A 67 14.59 5.50 -3.73
N ARG A 68 13.29 5.77 -3.90
CA ARG A 68 12.33 5.93 -2.80
C ARG A 68 11.07 5.11 -3.02
N TYR A 69 10.30 4.97 -1.96
CA TYR A 69 9.04 4.24 -1.90
C TYR A 69 7.91 5.23 -1.63
N LEU A 70 6.93 5.27 -2.52
CA LEU A 70 5.67 5.98 -2.36
C LEU A 70 4.65 5.00 -1.76
N VAL A 71 4.04 5.38 -0.64
CA VAL A 71 2.88 4.70 -0.09
C VAL A 71 1.69 5.62 -0.21
N VAL A 72 0.59 5.12 -0.78
CA VAL A 72 -0.71 5.78 -0.84
C VAL A 72 -1.69 5.03 0.06
N TYR A 73 -2.65 5.71 0.68
CA TYR A 73 -3.67 5.08 1.51
C TYR A 73 -4.92 5.96 1.66
N GLY A 74 -6.06 5.33 1.90
CA GLY A 74 -7.27 6.02 2.36
C GLY A 74 -7.14 6.40 3.84
N ALA A 75 -7.35 7.67 4.17
CA ALA A 75 -7.28 8.16 5.55
C ALA A 75 -8.47 7.68 6.41
N THR A 76 -9.58 7.35 5.76
CA THR A 76 -10.84 6.88 6.36
C THR A 76 -11.10 5.43 5.94
N GLY A 77 -11.95 4.72 6.69
CA GLY A 77 -12.58 3.48 6.23
C GLY A 77 -13.95 3.84 5.66
N GLY A 78 -14.07 3.83 4.34
CA GLY A 78 -15.27 4.15 3.58
C GLY A 78 -16.29 3.02 3.72
N GLY A 79 -17.58 3.38 3.68
CA GLY A 79 -18.68 2.42 3.74
C GLY A 79 -19.20 2.13 5.15
N LEU A 80 -20.52 2.34 5.31
CA LEU A 80 -21.40 2.03 6.45
C LEU A 80 -21.36 2.95 7.69
N GLY A 81 -20.28 3.71 7.94
CA GLY A 81 -20.18 4.56 9.14
C GLY A 81 -19.81 6.03 8.95
N GLY A 82 -19.29 6.44 7.78
CA GLY A 82 -18.68 7.77 7.58
C GLY A 82 -19.16 8.57 6.37
N GLY A 83 -20.10 8.06 5.57
CA GLY A 83 -20.47 8.63 4.27
C GLY A 83 -19.31 8.54 3.25
N HIS A 84 -19.46 9.22 2.10
CA HIS A 84 -18.42 9.25 1.05
C HIS A 84 -17.47 10.42 1.24
N ASN A 85 -17.07 10.70 2.48
CA ASN A 85 -16.11 11.76 2.81
C ASN A 85 -14.72 11.12 2.98
N GLY A 86 -14.08 10.82 1.85
CA GLY A 86 -12.80 10.13 1.77
C GLY A 86 -11.64 11.10 1.60
N LYS A 87 -10.44 10.66 1.99
CA LYS A 87 -9.18 11.35 1.67
C LYS A 87 -8.12 10.34 1.30
N ILE A 88 -7.43 10.59 0.20
CA ILE A 88 -6.29 9.81 -0.25
C ILE A 88 -5.03 10.58 0.10
N LEU A 89 -4.19 9.95 0.91
CA LEU A 89 -2.93 10.49 1.37
C LEU A 89 -1.77 9.71 0.77
N THR A 90 -0.67 10.41 0.50
CA THR A 90 0.60 9.80 0.11
C THR A 90 1.71 10.18 1.06
N MET A 91 2.69 9.31 1.22
CA MET A 91 3.92 9.60 1.95
C MET A 91 5.10 8.85 1.32
N TRP A 92 6.27 9.43 1.46
CA TRP A 92 7.51 8.89 0.94
C TRP A 92 8.35 8.28 2.05
N ASN A 93 9.12 7.25 1.73
CA ASN A 93 10.25 6.78 2.55
C ASN A 93 11.42 6.39 1.64
N LYS A 94 12.66 6.44 2.13
CA LYS A 94 13.85 5.99 1.39
C LYS A 94 14.06 4.48 1.48
N THR A 95 13.51 3.85 2.50
CA THR A 95 13.64 2.41 2.75
C THR A 95 12.38 1.89 3.41
N LEU A 96 12.11 0.60 3.27
CA LEU A 96 11.01 -0.07 3.95
C LEU A 96 11.50 -0.87 5.17
N ASP A 97 12.82 -1.01 5.39
CA ASP A 97 13.37 -1.69 6.57
C ASP A 97 13.30 -0.79 7.80
N PRO A 98 12.47 -1.10 8.83
CA PRO A 98 12.36 -0.30 10.04
C PRO A 98 13.64 -0.22 10.88
N LYS A 99 14.66 -1.04 10.57
CA LYS A 99 15.96 -1.03 11.23
C LYS A 99 16.98 -0.12 10.54
N SER A 100 16.68 0.36 9.34
CA SER A 100 17.58 1.26 8.62
C SER A 100 17.65 2.63 9.31
N PRO A 101 18.83 3.27 9.38
CA PRO A 101 18.95 4.63 9.88
C PRO A 101 18.23 5.66 9.00
N ASP A 102 17.96 5.33 7.74
CA ASP A 102 17.23 6.18 6.79
C ASP A 102 15.70 5.94 6.83
N PHE A 103 15.21 5.11 7.76
CA PHE A 103 13.79 4.79 7.87
C PHE A 103 13.01 5.95 8.48
N GLU A 104 12.45 6.80 7.62
CA GLU A 104 11.66 7.95 8.01
C GLU A 104 10.60 8.24 6.93
N TYR A 105 9.33 8.19 7.33
CA TYR A 105 8.24 8.58 6.44
C TYR A 105 8.12 10.11 6.40
N SER A 106 7.92 10.66 5.21
CA SER A 106 7.57 12.06 5.04
C SER A 106 6.21 12.37 5.66
N GLU A 107 5.95 13.65 5.91
CA GLU A 107 4.60 14.12 6.20
C GLU A 107 3.61 13.68 5.10
N PRO A 108 2.41 13.19 5.45
CA PRO A 108 1.41 12.81 4.48
C PRO A 108 0.89 13.99 3.65
N ILE A 109 0.73 13.78 2.34
CA ILE A 109 0.22 14.77 1.38
C ILE A 109 -1.13 14.31 0.85
N LEU A 110 -2.12 15.21 0.88
CA LEU A 110 -3.45 14.98 0.28
C LEU A 110 -3.36 15.00 -1.24
N VAL A 111 -3.87 13.93 -1.88
CA VAL A 111 -3.89 13.76 -3.34
C VAL A 111 -5.29 13.93 -3.91
N ALA A 112 -6.29 13.34 -3.25
CA ALA A 112 -7.68 13.43 -3.63
C ALA A 112 -8.57 13.41 -2.38
N GLN A 113 -9.75 14.00 -2.48
CA GLN A 113 -10.77 13.97 -1.43
C GLN A 113 -12.17 13.94 -2.06
N SER A 114 -13.12 13.42 -1.31
CA SER A 114 -14.56 13.61 -1.52
C SER A 114 -15.15 14.14 -0.22
N ASP A 115 -16.21 14.94 -0.29
CA ASP A 115 -16.85 15.52 0.89
C ASP A 115 -18.20 14.86 1.25
N GLY A 116 -18.64 13.93 0.40
CA GLY A 116 -19.90 13.20 0.52
C GLY A 116 -21.02 13.74 -0.36
N ILE A 117 -20.76 14.80 -1.14
CA ILE A 117 -21.69 15.36 -2.13
C ILE A 117 -21.41 14.80 -3.53
N GLU A 118 -20.15 14.52 -3.85
CA GLU A 118 -19.77 13.94 -5.13
C GLU A 118 -20.23 12.49 -5.28
N ASP A 119 -20.43 12.04 -6.51
CA ASP A 119 -20.78 10.64 -6.83
C ASP A 119 -19.52 9.76 -6.90
N ASN A 120 -18.66 9.90 -5.89
CA ASN A 120 -17.44 9.11 -5.72
C ASN A 120 -17.05 9.07 -4.24
N ASP A 121 -16.25 8.08 -3.86
CA ASP A 121 -15.64 7.99 -2.53
C ASP A 121 -14.11 7.90 -2.65
N ALA A 122 -13.39 8.86 -2.08
CA ALA A 122 -11.94 8.95 -2.18
C ALA A 122 -11.23 7.98 -1.21
N ILE A 123 -11.27 6.69 -1.55
CA ILE A 123 -10.65 5.56 -0.87
C ILE A 123 -10.20 4.49 -1.87
N ASP A 124 -9.58 3.41 -1.40
CA ASP A 124 -9.08 2.29 -2.20
C ASP A 124 -8.13 2.72 -3.34
N PRO A 125 -7.09 3.52 -3.01
CA PRO A 125 -6.14 3.97 -4.02
C PRO A 125 -5.30 2.83 -4.60
N GLY A 126 -5.03 2.90 -5.90
CA GLY A 126 -4.07 2.06 -6.61
C GLY A 126 -3.16 2.92 -7.49
N LEU A 127 -1.85 2.63 -7.47
CA LEU A 127 -0.83 3.36 -8.21
C LEU A 127 -0.43 2.62 -9.49
N LEU A 128 -0.25 3.38 -10.56
CA LEU A 128 0.34 2.90 -11.81
C LEU A 128 1.35 3.92 -12.31
N LEU A 129 2.62 3.53 -12.37
CA LEU A 129 3.63 4.29 -13.10
C LEU A 129 3.69 3.80 -14.53
N ASP A 130 3.19 4.60 -15.46
CA ASP A 130 3.11 4.27 -16.87
C ASP A 130 4.54 4.16 -17.46
N PRO A 131 4.95 2.98 -17.96
CA PRO A 131 6.30 2.77 -18.49
C PRO A 131 6.51 3.44 -19.86
N THR A 132 5.46 3.90 -20.53
CA THR A 132 5.54 4.49 -21.86
C THR A 132 5.90 5.98 -21.82
N ASP A 133 5.45 6.71 -20.80
CA ASP A 133 5.64 8.15 -20.68
C ASP A 133 6.12 8.62 -19.29
N GLY A 134 6.23 7.71 -18.31
CA GLY A 134 6.69 8.00 -16.96
C GLY A 134 5.67 8.73 -16.09
N ARG A 135 4.40 8.82 -16.51
CA ARG A 135 3.34 9.44 -15.69
C ARG A 135 2.91 8.51 -14.56
N LEU A 136 2.78 9.07 -13.37
CA LEU A 136 2.19 8.39 -12.23
C LEU A 136 0.68 8.66 -12.23
N TRP A 137 -0.10 7.58 -12.25
CA TRP A 137 -1.55 7.59 -12.14
C TRP A 137 -1.99 7.02 -10.79
N CYS A 138 -3.07 7.59 -10.24
CA CYS A 138 -3.74 7.07 -9.05
C CYS A 138 -5.21 6.84 -9.41
N SER A 139 -5.63 5.58 -9.46
CA SER A 139 -7.04 5.21 -9.50
C SER A 139 -7.56 5.05 -8.08
N TYR A 140 -8.84 5.35 -7.85
CA TYR A 140 -9.47 5.18 -6.55
C TYR A 140 -10.98 5.07 -6.70
N GLY A 141 -11.66 4.63 -5.65
CA GLY A 141 -13.11 4.55 -5.60
C GLY A 141 -13.61 3.30 -4.90
N THR A 142 -14.77 3.41 -4.26
CA THR A 142 -15.52 2.27 -3.74
C THR A 142 -17.01 2.52 -3.91
N TYR A 143 -17.77 1.51 -4.34
CA TYR A 143 -19.22 1.50 -4.58
C TYR A 143 -19.80 2.54 -5.59
N PHE A 144 -19.48 3.82 -5.44
CA PHE A 144 -20.03 4.97 -6.16
C PHE A 144 -19.07 5.41 -7.28
N GLY A 145 -19.59 5.56 -8.50
CA GLY A 145 -18.84 5.96 -9.70
C GLY A 145 -19.59 5.72 -11.00
#